data_AF-A0A6L6LFZ8-F1
#
_entry.id   AF-A0A6L6LFZ8-F1
#
_cell.length_a   1.000
_cell.length_b   1.000
_cell.length_c   1.000
_cell.angle_alpha   90.00
_cell.angle_beta   90.00
_cell.angle_gamma   90.00
#
_symmetry.space_group_name_H-M   'P 1'
#
loop_
_entity.id
_entity.type
_entity.pdbx_description
1 polymer ?
#
loop_
_entity_poly.entity_id
_entity_poly.type
_entity_poly.pdbx_seq_one_letter_code
_entity_poly.pdbx_strand_id
1 'polypeptide(L)'
;MKKYLYVFFAFLACLFVSQNVHASSPSYDVLYYGGTLTLDTWDDATYEEELVYYFKDSYRGQYVSLGTAGNMPQGFAIEIPPKVEVEGRELQREPEITNLGDGYRVKIYNSGVATDTVKIKVTWKLKNLLYSHKDILELNWKPITDGDQKVDEVQFRVIPKFAPANAQSELYIHTAFMGPDVTVKKEDGIYSATFYNLGKGKAVELYGYWLKSDLTTLYNSGRNTGLTKLDEFHKNQAKIEQEKYWTRMFWNWILPAFIIALWLLSLLGRKRFKKMIWPGVTYPTDTRLYEIPQDIAPLVMSSVVYSAELDEASPTNKEKATPPVFTFEKMLQATLLDLMDRGVIVYEQQGNEVVLTRKSHGHVDDFERSFMNMAFGDQVSCPVNRLFENYEFSDDLYKHAKKADQDAIRSLGSKAQARFDTAVNQVARDVHRKVEDLHLPSYYRPLEAKEEAQARRSLFFGWAAWFIALGAEIFAIFGMGWFSVPCLIGILILWFMPVRFNGVFKACLRDGVVNLAGAEQRYYWDSFGRMLKEIAHLNDAELQSLVLWNRLLVYAALYGVADQVTKVMKLRNIHLENQALNAFVYTPFYHDVTHSSHAMSTYGSTASTASHFTVSSGSGGGFSGGGGGGGFGAF
;
A
#
# COMPACT_ATOMS: atom_id res chain seq x y z
N MET A 1 -11.71 7.88 1.73
CA MET A 1 -10.95 6.88 2.54
C MET A 1 -11.03 5.48 1.94
N LYS A 2 -12.21 4.84 1.87
CA LYS A 2 -12.38 3.47 1.35
C LYS A 2 -11.72 3.19 -0.01
N LYS A 3 -11.92 4.02 -1.05
CA LYS A 3 -11.35 3.77 -2.40
C LYS A 3 -9.82 3.58 -2.43
N TYR A 4 -9.04 4.47 -1.82
CA TYR A 4 -7.58 4.32 -1.78
C TYR A 4 -7.13 3.13 -0.93
N LEU A 5 -7.86 2.83 0.14
CA LEU A 5 -7.63 1.65 0.97
C LEU A 5 -7.92 0.36 0.17
N TYR A 6 -8.95 0.34 -0.69
CA TYR A 6 -9.25 -0.81 -1.55
C TYR A 6 -8.28 -0.95 -2.73
N VAL A 7 -7.83 0.14 -3.36
CA VAL A 7 -6.76 0.07 -4.38
C VAL A 7 -5.45 -0.43 -3.74
N PHE A 8 -5.16 0.00 -2.51
CA PHE A 8 -4.02 -0.52 -1.76
C PHE A 8 -4.21 -1.99 -1.36
N PHE A 9 -5.35 -2.40 -0.80
CA PHE A 9 -5.62 -3.81 -0.51
C PHE A 9 -5.68 -4.67 -1.78
N ALA A 10 -6.08 -4.14 -2.93
CA ALA A 10 -6.03 -4.84 -4.21
C ALA A 10 -4.57 -4.99 -4.68
N PHE A 11 -3.72 -3.97 -4.54
CA PHE A 11 -2.29 -4.07 -4.86
C PHE A 11 -1.56 -5.01 -3.89
N LEU A 12 -1.88 -4.94 -2.60
CA LEU A 12 -1.35 -5.82 -1.57
C LEU A 12 -1.85 -7.26 -1.78
N ALA A 13 -3.12 -7.45 -2.14
CA ALA A 13 -3.65 -8.75 -2.54
C ALA A 13 -2.96 -9.24 -3.83
N CYS A 14 -2.68 -8.40 -4.82
CA CYS A 14 -1.89 -8.82 -5.99
C CYS A 14 -0.45 -9.24 -5.63
N LEU A 15 0.13 -8.71 -4.53
CA LEU A 15 1.41 -9.17 -3.99
C LEU A 15 1.29 -10.47 -3.16
N PHE A 16 0.13 -10.74 -2.55
CA PHE A 16 -0.15 -11.96 -1.76
C PHE A 16 -0.93 -13.05 -2.52
N VAL A 17 -1.38 -12.78 -3.73
CA VAL A 17 -2.08 -13.71 -4.65
C VAL A 17 -1.10 -14.19 -5.73
N SER A 18 0.14 -14.45 -5.33
CA SER A 18 0.78 -15.67 -5.80
C SER A 18 0.02 -16.84 -5.17
N GLN A 19 -0.98 -17.38 -5.90
CA GLN A 19 -1.46 -18.71 -5.57
C GLN A 19 -0.29 -19.67 -5.78
N ASN A 20 0.36 -20.05 -4.67
CA ASN A 20 1.22 -21.22 -4.65
C ASN A 20 0.33 -22.39 -5.04
N VAL A 21 0.45 -22.82 -6.30
CA VAL A 21 -0.11 -24.09 -6.77
C VAL A 21 0.61 -25.16 -5.97
N HIS A 22 0.02 -25.56 -4.85
CA HIS A 22 0.51 -26.64 -4.03
C HIS A 22 0.47 -27.92 -4.87
N ALA A 23 1.62 -28.28 -5.44
CA ALA A 23 1.94 -29.68 -5.65
C ALA A 23 1.75 -30.40 -4.30
N SER A 24 1.33 -31.67 -4.36
CA SER A 24 1.03 -32.50 -3.20
C SER A 24 2.30 -32.96 -2.45
N SER A 25 3.11 -32.01 -2.01
CA SER A 25 4.28 -32.21 -1.16
C SER A 25 3.85 -32.17 0.31
N PRO A 26 4.43 -33.01 1.18
CA PRO A 26 4.10 -33.01 2.61
C PRO A 26 4.52 -31.70 3.27
N SER A 27 3.79 -31.27 4.31
CA SER A 27 4.24 -30.19 5.20
C SER A 27 5.23 -30.75 6.24
N TYR A 28 6.41 -30.16 6.32
CA TYR A 28 7.48 -30.54 7.26
C TYR A 28 8.41 -29.35 7.55
N ASP A 29 9.12 -29.43 8.67
CA ASP A 29 10.26 -28.56 9.01
C ASP A 29 11.56 -29.38 8.98
N VAL A 30 12.70 -28.74 8.70
CA VAL A 30 14.03 -29.34 8.86
C VAL A 30 14.66 -28.73 10.10
N LEU A 31 14.74 -29.52 11.17
CA LEU A 31 15.20 -29.06 12.48
C LEU A 31 16.73 -28.91 12.51
N TYR A 32 17.44 -29.84 11.86
CA TYR A 32 18.90 -29.92 11.91
C TYR A 32 19.49 -30.38 10.57
N TYR A 33 20.62 -29.78 10.20
CA TYR A 33 21.53 -30.25 9.16
C TYR A 33 22.95 -30.38 9.75
N GLY A 34 23.55 -31.56 9.65
CA GLY A 34 24.90 -31.86 10.10
C GLY A 34 25.79 -32.32 8.94
N GLY A 35 26.78 -31.54 8.56
CA GLY A 35 27.77 -31.90 7.53
C GLY A 35 29.13 -32.21 8.12
N THR A 36 29.53 -33.49 8.14
CA THR A 36 30.90 -33.90 8.55
C THR A 36 31.73 -34.29 7.33
N LEU A 37 32.67 -33.42 6.95
CA LEU A 37 33.63 -33.66 5.88
C LEU A 37 34.94 -34.20 6.48
N THR A 38 35.22 -35.48 6.23
CA THR A 38 36.50 -36.10 6.57
C THR A 38 37.36 -36.17 5.33
N LEU A 39 38.49 -35.46 5.33
CA LEU A 39 39.49 -35.52 4.26
C LEU A 39 40.46 -36.64 4.65
N ASP A 40 40.18 -37.86 4.18
CA ASP A 40 40.88 -39.09 4.55
C ASP A 40 42.30 -39.11 3.99
N THR A 41 42.45 -38.64 2.75
CA THR A 41 43.73 -38.22 2.16
C THR A 41 43.58 -36.79 1.63
N TRP A 42 44.57 -36.28 0.92
CA TRP A 42 44.45 -34.99 0.24
C TRP A 42 43.65 -35.09 -1.09
N ASP A 43 43.43 -36.30 -1.60
CA ASP A 43 42.65 -36.60 -2.82
C ASP A 43 41.25 -37.17 -2.50
N ASP A 44 41.14 -38.04 -1.50
CA ASP A 44 39.90 -38.76 -1.14
C ASP A 44 39.25 -38.17 0.12
N ALA A 45 37.93 -38.00 0.06
CA ALA A 45 37.15 -37.50 1.18
C ALA A 45 35.84 -38.29 1.39
N THR A 46 35.42 -38.36 2.64
CA THR A 46 34.12 -38.88 3.05
C THR A 46 33.27 -37.73 3.56
N TYR A 47 32.10 -37.50 2.97
CA TYR A 47 31.14 -36.52 3.46
C TYR A 47 29.92 -37.23 4.05
N GLU A 48 29.68 -37.01 5.34
CA GLU A 48 28.51 -37.51 6.05
C GLU A 48 27.51 -36.36 6.22
N GLU A 49 26.31 -36.56 5.70
CA GLU A 49 25.23 -35.59 5.68
C GLU A 49 24.06 -36.12 6.52
N GLU A 50 23.84 -35.53 7.68
CA GLU A 50 22.78 -35.90 8.63
C GLU A 50 21.67 -34.84 8.60
N LEU A 51 20.41 -35.26 8.35
CA LEU A 51 19.26 -34.36 8.38
C LEU A 51 18.20 -34.86 9.35
N VAL A 52 17.62 -33.95 10.14
CA VAL A 52 16.48 -34.24 11.02
C VAL A 52 15.26 -33.47 10.54
N TYR A 53 14.22 -34.20 10.15
CA TYR A 53 12.93 -33.69 9.70
C TYR A 53 11.87 -33.87 10.78
N TYR A 54 10.94 -32.92 10.88
CA TYR A 54 9.70 -33.07 11.63
C TYR A 54 8.51 -32.93 10.68
N PHE A 55 7.72 -33.99 10.54
CA PHE A 55 6.60 -34.05 9.60
C PHE A 55 5.29 -33.61 10.24
N LYS A 56 4.54 -32.73 9.56
CA LYS A 56 3.19 -32.28 9.96
C LYS A 56 2.09 -33.08 9.26
N ASP A 57 2.39 -33.61 8.08
CA ASP A 57 1.52 -34.49 7.29
C ASP A 57 2.16 -35.88 7.10
N SER A 58 1.41 -36.84 6.55
CA SER A 58 1.99 -38.09 6.07
C SER A 58 2.88 -37.87 4.84
N TYR A 59 3.91 -38.70 4.71
CA TYR A 59 4.95 -38.58 3.69
C TYR A 59 5.34 -39.96 3.13
N ARG A 60 5.96 -39.97 1.96
CA ARG A 60 6.40 -41.16 1.21
C ARG A 60 7.90 -41.37 1.27
N GLY A 61 8.67 -40.30 1.47
CA GLY A 61 10.12 -40.40 1.56
C GLY A 61 10.84 -39.07 1.73
N GLN A 62 12.16 -39.15 1.84
CA GLN A 62 13.07 -38.01 1.82
C GLN A 62 13.88 -38.07 0.53
N TYR A 63 14.46 -36.96 0.11
CA TYR A 63 15.50 -36.98 -0.91
C TYR A 63 16.65 -36.05 -0.52
N VAL A 64 17.84 -36.44 -0.96
CA VAL A 64 19.08 -35.69 -0.78
C VAL A 64 19.80 -35.70 -2.13
N SER A 65 20.37 -34.58 -2.54
CA SER A 65 21.20 -34.45 -3.74
C SER A 65 22.55 -33.85 -3.40
N LEU A 66 23.55 -34.16 -4.24
CA LEU A 66 24.87 -33.56 -4.18
C LEU A 66 25.39 -33.25 -5.58
N GLY A 67 25.85 -32.02 -5.77
CA GLY A 67 26.25 -31.46 -7.06
C GLY A 67 27.71 -31.70 -7.44
N THR A 68 27.98 -31.71 -8.74
CA THR A 68 29.31 -31.66 -9.37
C THR A 68 29.55 -30.37 -10.17
N ALA A 69 28.51 -29.57 -10.45
CA ALA A 69 28.68 -28.26 -11.08
C ALA A 69 29.15 -27.16 -10.11
N GLY A 70 29.62 -26.05 -10.69
CA GLY A 70 30.29 -24.96 -9.99
C GLY A 70 31.78 -24.89 -10.33
N ASN A 71 32.54 -24.13 -9.55
CA ASN A 71 34.00 -24.15 -9.61
C ASN A 71 34.49 -25.35 -8.78
N MET A 72 34.62 -26.51 -9.43
CA MET A 72 35.14 -27.75 -8.84
C MET A 72 36.52 -28.10 -9.41
N PRO A 73 37.39 -28.81 -8.68
CA PRO A 73 38.72 -29.18 -9.17
C PRO A 73 38.66 -30.13 -10.38
N GLN A 74 39.71 -30.09 -11.21
CA GLN A 74 39.85 -31.01 -12.32
C GLN A 74 39.83 -32.47 -11.82
N GLY A 75 38.92 -33.27 -12.38
CA GLY A 75 38.74 -34.68 -12.00
C GLY A 75 37.90 -34.91 -10.74
N PHE A 76 37.21 -33.89 -10.21
CA PHE A 76 36.24 -34.09 -9.13
C PHE A 76 35.18 -35.14 -9.51
N ALA A 77 34.92 -36.08 -8.59
CA ALA A 77 33.92 -37.13 -8.79
C ALA A 77 33.25 -37.52 -7.46
N ILE A 78 31.97 -37.89 -7.56
CA ILE A 78 31.19 -38.50 -6.48
C ILE A 78 31.08 -39.98 -6.81
N GLU A 79 31.48 -40.87 -5.89
CA GLU A 79 31.28 -42.31 -6.07
C GLU A 79 29.84 -42.70 -5.75
N ILE A 80 29.31 -43.65 -6.53
CA ILE A 80 27.92 -44.09 -6.50
C ILE A 80 27.91 -45.63 -6.42
N PRO A 81 27.03 -46.25 -5.59
CA PRO A 81 26.03 -45.63 -4.72
C PRO A 81 26.62 -45.06 -3.42
N PRO A 82 26.06 -43.96 -2.88
CA PRO A 82 26.34 -43.53 -1.51
C PRO A 82 25.67 -44.48 -0.51
N LYS A 83 26.19 -44.53 0.73
CA LYS A 83 25.55 -45.27 1.81
C LYS A 83 24.40 -44.43 2.38
N VAL A 84 23.24 -45.03 2.64
CA VAL A 84 22.08 -44.37 3.23
C VAL A 84 21.64 -45.13 4.48
N GLU A 85 21.40 -44.40 5.57
CA GLU A 85 20.92 -44.94 6.84
C GLU A 85 19.75 -44.08 7.35
N VAL A 86 18.74 -44.71 7.95
CA VAL A 86 17.61 -44.03 8.60
C VAL A 86 17.56 -44.52 10.04
N GLU A 87 17.54 -43.59 10.99
CA GLU A 87 17.61 -43.95 12.41
C GLU A 87 16.37 -44.73 12.85
N GLY A 88 16.60 -45.91 13.43
CA GLY A 88 15.54 -46.79 13.94
C GLY A 88 14.64 -47.44 12.87
N ARG A 89 14.98 -47.38 11.57
CA ARG A 89 14.17 -47.95 10.49
C ARG A 89 15.03 -48.70 9.46
N GLU A 90 14.63 -49.93 9.12
CA GLU A 90 15.16 -50.61 7.93
C GLU A 90 14.46 -50.10 6.66
N LEU A 91 15.22 -49.92 5.58
CA LEU A 91 14.68 -49.45 4.30
C LEU A 91 13.92 -50.58 3.60
N GLN A 92 12.63 -50.37 3.34
CA GLN A 92 11.79 -51.34 2.62
C GLN A 92 12.17 -51.50 1.14
N ARG A 93 12.93 -50.55 0.59
CA ARG A 93 13.39 -50.53 -0.79
C ARG A 93 14.73 -49.78 -0.86
N GLU A 94 15.64 -50.28 -1.70
CA GLU A 94 16.87 -49.59 -2.05
C GLU A 94 16.63 -48.14 -2.51
N PRO A 95 17.48 -47.16 -2.12
CA PRO A 95 17.37 -45.79 -2.58
C PRO A 95 17.46 -45.66 -4.11
N GLU A 96 16.60 -44.84 -4.69
CA GLU A 96 16.61 -44.57 -6.14
C GLU A 96 17.57 -43.42 -6.44
N ILE A 97 18.58 -43.69 -7.26
CA ILE A 97 19.63 -42.72 -7.61
C ILE A 97 19.37 -42.18 -9.03
N THR A 98 19.15 -40.87 -9.14
CA THR A 98 18.99 -40.14 -10.40
C THR A 98 20.24 -39.31 -10.67
N ASN A 99 20.86 -39.46 -11.85
CA ASN A 99 21.86 -38.51 -12.34
C ASN A 99 21.14 -37.27 -12.90
N LEU A 100 21.50 -36.08 -12.41
CA LEU A 100 20.89 -34.80 -12.80
C LEU A 100 21.63 -34.13 -13.97
N GLY A 101 22.77 -34.68 -14.40
CA GLY A 101 23.71 -34.09 -15.35
C GLY A 101 24.78 -33.25 -14.64
N ASP A 102 24.40 -32.51 -13.61
CA ASP A 102 25.26 -31.63 -12.81
C ASP A 102 25.42 -32.09 -11.34
N GLY A 103 25.05 -33.35 -11.06
CA GLY A 103 25.03 -33.95 -9.72
C GLY A 103 24.23 -35.25 -9.67
N TYR A 104 24.02 -35.76 -8.46
CA TYR A 104 23.17 -36.93 -8.20
C TYR A 104 22.09 -36.60 -7.17
N ARG A 105 20.90 -37.18 -7.33
CA ARG A 105 19.82 -37.19 -6.34
C ARG A 105 19.53 -38.61 -5.88
N VAL A 106 19.47 -38.80 -4.58
CA VAL A 106 19.09 -40.04 -3.90
C VAL A 106 17.69 -39.84 -3.33
N LYS A 107 16.71 -40.62 -3.80
CA LYS A 107 15.38 -40.71 -3.18
C LYS A 107 15.34 -41.88 -2.21
N ILE A 108 14.95 -41.60 -0.98
CA ILE A 108 14.93 -42.53 0.14
C ILE A 108 13.46 -42.88 0.42
N TYR A 109 13.05 -44.10 0.09
CA TYR A 109 11.69 -44.59 0.31
C TYR A 109 11.48 -44.98 1.78
N ASN A 110 11.19 -43.97 2.59
CA ASN A 110 10.89 -44.06 4.01
C ASN A 110 9.59 -43.29 4.26
N SER A 111 8.45 -43.97 4.16
CA SER A 111 7.14 -43.39 4.42
C SER A 111 6.83 -43.28 5.91
N GLY A 112 5.89 -42.42 6.27
CA GLY A 112 5.46 -42.26 7.66
C GLY A 112 4.25 -41.34 7.79
N VAL A 113 3.97 -40.96 9.03
CA VAL A 113 2.75 -40.25 9.41
C VAL A 113 3.04 -38.85 9.96
N ALA A 114 1.99 -38.04 10.10
CA ALA A 114 2.08 -36.77 10.80
C ALA A 114 2.65 -36.96 12.21
N THR A 115 3.45 -35.99 12.66
CA THR A 115 4.22 -35.96 13.93
C THR A 115 5.46 -36.86 14.00
N ASP A 116 5.80 -37.61 12.95
CA ASP A 116 7.08 -38.35 12.88
C ASP A 116 8.27 -37.37 12.86
N THR A 117 9.27 -37.64 13.71
CA THR A 117 10.62 -37.10 13.58
C THR A 117 11.49 -38.14 12.88
N VAL A 118 12.14 -37.77 11.79
CA VAL A 118 13.01 -38.66 11.01
C VAL A 118 14.43 -38.12 10.97
N LYS A 119 15.39 -38.93 11.41
CA LYS A 119 16.81 -38.69 11.13
C LYS A 119 17.29 -39.58 9.99
N ILE A 120 17.85 -38.96 8.95
CA ILE A 120 18.55 -39.66 7.87
C ILE A 120 20.03 -39.33 7.91
N LYS A 121 20.86 -40.26 7.41
CA LYS A 121 22.29 -40.07 7.19
C LYS A 121 22.66 -40.56 5.80
N VAL A 122 23.31 -39.72 5.00
CA VAL A 122 23.84 -40.08 3.69
C VAL A 122 25.36 -39.91 3.72
N THR A 123 26.10 -40.97 3.41
CA THR A 123 27.56 -40.95 3.34
C THR A 123 28.01 -41.01 1.89
N TRP A 124 28.55 -39.90 1.42
CA TRP A 124 29.11 -39.71 0.10
C TRP A 124 30.63 -39.97 0.12
N LYS A 125 31.14 -40.68 -0.89
CA LYS A 125 32.58 -40.79 -1.15
C LYS A 125 32.94 -39.84 -2.29
N LEU A 126 33.91 -38.98 -2.04
CA LEU A 126 34.29 -37.86 -2.91
C LEU A 126 35.76 -38.00 -3.30
N LYS A 127 36.06 -37.74 -4.57
CA LYS A 127 37.41 -37.78 -5.13
C LYS A 127 37.81 -36.44 -5.71
N ASN A 128 39.09 -36.09 -5.53
CA ASN A 128 39.72 -34.86 -6.01
C ASN A 128 39.02 -33.58 -5.51
N LEU A 129 38.53 -33.56 -4.26
CA LEU A 129 37.77 -32.43 -3.69
C LEU A 129 38.63 -31.16 -3.48
N LEU A 130 39.93 -31.31 -3.22
CA LEU A 130 40.83 -30.18 -3.00
C LEU A 130 41.51 -29.71 -4.29
N TYR A 131 41.60 -28.39 -4.43
CA TYR A 131 42.48 -27.73 -5.39
C TYR A 131 43.94 -27.86 -4.94
N SER A 132 44.82 -28.23 -5.88
CA SER A 132 46.24 -28.43 -5.62
C SER A 132 47.03 -27.28 -6.23
N HIS A 133 47.52 -26.37 -5.39
CA HIS A 133 48.34 -25.22 -5.81
C HIS A 133 49.81 -25.46 -5.48
N LYS A 134 50.69 -24.52 -5.83
CA LYS A 134 52.14 -24.68 -5.59
C LYS A 134 52.47 -24.68 -4.09
N ASP A 135 51.75 -23.86 -3.35
CA ASP A 135 51.95 -23.47 -1.95
C ASP A 135 50.88 -24.05 -1.01
N ILE A 136 49.62 -24.13 -1.46
CA ILE A 136 48.48 -24.57 -0.64
C ILE A 136 47.71 -25.75 -1.25
N LEU A 137 46.97 -26.46 -0.40
CA LEU A 137 45.75 -27.16 -0.77
C LEU A 137 44.56 -26.26 -0.43
N GLU A 138 43.68 -25.98 -1.38
CA GLU A 138 42.50 -25.12 -1.20
C GLU A 138 41.21 -25.95 -1.26
N LEU A 139 40.35 -25.78 -0.27
CA LEU A 139 38.95 -26.23 -0.27
C LEU A 139 38.09 -25.04 -0.69
N ASN A 140 37.34 -25.21 -1.77
CA ASN A 140 36.27 -24.30 -2.19
C ASN A 140 35.10 -25.19 -2.62
N TRP A 141 34.08 -25.31 -1.77
CA TRP A 141 33.02 -26.30 -1.98
C TRP A 141 31.69 -25.89 -1.34
N LYS A 142 30.58 -26.26 -1.99
CA LYS A 142 29.20 -25.88 -1.59
C LYS A 142 28.39 -27.12 -1.22
N PRO A 143 28.45 -27.59 0.04
CA PRO A 143 27.64 -28.72 0.49
C PRO A 143 26.13 -28.46 0.43
N ILE A 144 25.68 -27.20 0.57
CA ILE A 144 24.27 -26.81 0.48
C ILE A 144 24.11 -25.72 -0.56
N THR A 145 23.09 -25.84 -1.43
CA THR A 145 22.68 -24.82 -2.41
C THR A 145 21.18 -24.56 -2.43
N ASP A 146 20.36 -25.61 -2.40
CA ASP A 146 18.96 -25.55 -2.83
C ASP A 146 18.02 -26.39 -1.94
N GLY A 147 18.19 -26.32 -0.62
CA GLY A 147 17.27 -26.95 0.34
C GLY A 147 15.82 -26.48 0.19
N ASP A 148 14.87 -27.42 0.13
CA ASP A 148 13.43 -27.17 -0.10
C ASP A 148 12.76 -26.38 1.04
N GLN A 149 13.36 -26.35 2.21
CA GLN A 149 12.85 -25.66 3.40
C GLN A 149 13.97 -24.87 4.09
N LYS A 150 13.59 -24.02 5.05
CA LYS A 150 14.54 -23.47 6.02
C LYS A 150 15.12 -24.59 6.89
N VAL A 151 16.32 -24.38 7.42
CA VAL A 151 16.93 -25.23 8.46
C VAL A 151 17.11 -24.42 9.74
N ASP A 152 16.67 -24.97 10.87
CA ASP A 152 16.70 -24.24 12.14
C ASP A 152 18.09 -24.26 12.79
N GLU A 153 18.79 -25.39 12.81
CA GLU A 153 20.19 -25.50 13.22
C GLU A 153 21.06 -26.16 12.12
N VAL A 154 22.21 -25.56 11.84
CA VAL A 154 23.20 -26.10 10.89
C VAL A 154 24.54 -26.25 11.60
N GLN A 155 25.10 -27.46 11.57
CA GLN A 155 26.43 -27.78 12.10
C GLN A 155 27.32 -28.29 10.97
N PHE A 156 28.55 -27.78 10.90
CA PHE A 156 29.60 -28.30 10.04
C PHE A 156 30.82 -28.72 10.85
N ARG A 157 31.45 -29.82 10.41
CA ARG A 157 32.72 -30.31 10.94
C ARG A 157 33.64 -30.71 9.80
N VAL A 158 34.88 -30.23 9.80
CA VAL A 158 35.90 -30.61 8.81
C VAL A 158 37.10 -31.25 9.52
N ILE A 159 37.44 -32.47 9.13
CA ILE A 159 38.46 -33.33 9.75
C ILE A 159 39.57 -33.61 8.72
N PRO A 160 40.66 -32.82 8.70
CA PRO A 160 41.75 -32.98 7.74
C PRO A 160 42.78 -34.03 8.23
N LYS A 161 42.52 -35.34 8.03
CA LYS A 161 43.41 -36.40 8.53
C LYS A 161 44.82 -36.38 7.92
N PHE A 162 44.98 -35.79 6.73
CA PHE A 162 46.27 -35.63 6.05
C PHE A 162 47.16 -34.52 6.64
N ALA A 163 46.63 -33.67 7.53
CA ALA A 163 47.34 -32.53 8.11
C ALA A 163 47.57 -32.73 9.61
N PRO A 164 48.76 -32.43 10.16
CA PRO A 164 48.97 -32.42 11.60
C PRO A 164 48.21 -31.26 12.26
N ALA A 165 47.83 -31.41 13.53
CA ALA A 165 46.98 -30.46 14.25
C ALA A 165 47.54 -29.01 14.30
N ASN A 166 48.87 -28.86 14.25
CA ASN A 166 49.59 -27.60 14.25
C ASN A 166 49.85 -27.02 12.83
N ALA A 167 49.38 -27.65 11.76
CA ALA A 167 49.55 -27.14 10.39
C ALA A 167 48.91 -25.76 10.22
N GLN A 168 49.59 -24.85 9.52
CA GLN A 168 49.06 -23.54 9.15
C GLN A 168 47.92 -23.70 8.15
N SER A 169 46.73 -23.30 8.58
CA SER A 169 45.48 -23.58 7.88
C SER A 169 44.32 -22.77 8.47
N GLU A 170 43.48 -22.24 7.60
CA GLU A 170 42.28 -21.45 7.92
C GLU A 170 41.06 -22.07 7.23
N LEU A 171 39.88 -21.94 7.84
CA LEU A 171 38.60 -22.34 7.24
C LEU A 171 37.54 -21.30 7.59
N TYR A 172 36.84 -20.85 6.56
CA TYR A 172 35.72 -19.92 6.61
C TYR A 172 34.47 -20.62 6.10
N ILE A 173 33.32 -20.25 6.66
CA ILE A 173 32.02 -20.75 6.21
C ILE A 173 31.18 -19.56 5.79
N HIS A 174 30.98 -19.43 4.49
CA HIS A 174 30.23 -18.33 3.90
C HIS A 174 28.79 -18.77 3.67
N THR A 175 27.86 -18.08 4.31
CA THR A 175 26.44 -18.13 3.99
C THR A 175 26.11 -17.05 2.93
N ALA A 176 24.84 -16.93 2.54
CA ALA A 176 24.40 -15.80 1.72
C ALA A 176 24.86 -14.45 2.30
N PHE A 177 25.03 -13.43 1.46
CA PHE A 177 25.65 -12.15 1.82
C PHE A 177 25.03 -11.42 3.04
N MET A 178 23.71 -11.56 3.22
CA MET A 178 22.95 -11.03 4.37
C MET A 178 22.62 -12.10 5.43
N GLY A 179 23.19 -13.30 5.30
CA GLY A 179 23.04 -14.41 6.23
C GLY A 179 23.86 -14.24 7.51
N PRO A 180 23.74 -15.20 8.45
CA PRO A 180 24.43 -15.16 9.73
C PRO A 180 25.96 -15.17 9.53
N ASP A 181 26.67 -14.52 10.45
CA ASP A 181 28.12 -14.69 10.56
C ASP A 181 28.40 -16.03 11.23
N VAL A 182 29.25 -16.84 10.61
CA VAL A 182 29.58 -18.18 11.08
C VAL A 182 31.01 -18.17 11.64
N THR A 183 31.13 -18.25 12.97
CA THR A 183 32.43 -18.37 13.63
C THR A 183 32.89 -19.82 13.59
N VAL A 184 33.99 -20.09 12.89
CA VAL A 184 34.63 -21.40 12.85
C VAL A 184 35.60 -21.54 14.02
N LYS A 185 35.51 -22.62 14.78
CA LYS A 185 36.46 -23.00 15.83
C LYS A 185 37.42 -24.06 15.30
N LYS A 186 38.71 -23.93 15.62
CA LYS A 186 39.75 -24.94 15.35
C LYS A 186 40.25 -25.53 16.67
N GLU A 187 40.01 -26.82 16.89
CA GLU A 187 40.43 -27.57 18.08
C GLU A 187 41.10 -28.86 17.60
N ASP A 188 42.32 -29.14 18.03
CA ASP A 188 43.15 -30.30 17.61
C ASP A 188 43.22 -30.53 16.08
N GLY A 189 43.27 -29.45 15.31
CA GLY A 189 43.29 -29.49 13.83
C GLY A 189 41.93 -29.73 13.18
N ILE A 190 40.88 -30.00 13.95
CA ILE A 190 39.51 -30.19 13.51
C ILE A 190 38.80 -28.84 13.52
N TYR A 191 38.07 -28.54 12.45
CA TYR A 191 37.23 -27.36 12.35
C TYR A 191 35.79 -27.70 12.68
N SER A 192 35.12 -26.83 13.44
CA SER A 192 33.69 -26.95 13.74
C SER A 192 33.00 -25.59 13.72
N ALA A 193 31.74 -25.57 13.30
CA ALA A 193 30.90 -24.38 13.36
C ALA A 193 29.43 -24.77 13.53
N THR A 194 28.67 -23.94 14.23
CA THR A 194 27.22 -24.05 14.37
C THR A 194 26.59 -22.69 14.13
N PHE A 195 25.52 -22.64 13.34
CA PHE A 195 24.71 -21.44 13.12
C PHE A 195 23.24 -21.81 12.93
N TYR A 196 22.36 -20.81 13.00
CA TYR A 196 20.91 -21.03 13.07
C TYR A 196 20.16 -20.30 11.95
N ASN A 197 18.96 -20.78 11.63
CA ASN A 197 18.02 -20.19 10.67
C ASN A 197 18.61 -19.99 9.25
N LEU A 198 19.14 -21.06 8.65
CA LEU A 198 19.47 -21.04 7.22
C LEU A 198 18.17 -20.98 6.42
N GLY A 199 17.98 -19.90 5.64
CA GLY A 199 16.78 -19.72 4.84
C GLY A 199 16.62 -20.75 3.72
N LYS A 200 15.37 -21.01 3.30
CA LYS A 200 15.05 -21.85 2.14
C LYS A 200 15.85 -21.43 0.91
N GLY A 201 16.44 -22.41 0.20
CA GLY A 201 17.23 -22.16 -1.01
C GLY A 201 18.46 -21.25 -0.81
N LYS A 202 19.01 -21.16 0.40
CA LYS A 202 20.26 -20.43 0.67
C LYS A 202 21.44 -21.39 0.67
N ALA A 203 22.46 -21.04 -0.09
CA ALA A 203 23.69 -21.81 -0.16
C ALA A 203 24.59 -21.60 1.07
N VAL A 204 25.44 -22.60 1.33
CA VAL A 204 26.55 -22.57 2.29
C VAL A 204 27.82 -23.02 1.58
N GLU A 205 28.88 -22.24 1.70
CA GLU A 205 30.18 -22.45 1.07
C GLU A 205 31.25 -22.66 2.14
N LEU A 206 32.00 -23.76 2.05
CA LEU A 206 33.19 -24.03 2.85
C LEU A 206 34.41 -23.56 2.05
N TYR A 207 35.17 -22.62 2.61
CA TYR A 207 36.33 -22.03 1.95
C TYR A 207 37.54 -22.02 2.88
N GLY A 208 38.60 -22.76 2.57
CA GLY A 208 39.74 -22.95 3.47
C GLY A 208 41.01 -23.40 2.77
N TYR A 209 42.13 -23.39 3.49
CA TYR A 209 43.41 -23.87 2.97
C TYR A 209 44.27 -24.59 4.01
N TRP A 210 45.24 -25.37 3.52
CA TRP A 210 46.36 -25.91 4.28
C TRP A 210 47.68 -25.65 3.56
N LEU A 211 48.70 -25.15 4.27
CA LEU A 211 50.05 -24.98 3.69
C LEU A 211 50.67 -26.33 3.36
N LYS A 212 51.18 -26.48 2.13
CA LYS A 212 51.85 -27.72 1.69
C LYS A 212 53.18 -27.99 2.39
N SER A 213 53.83 -26.97 2.95
CA SER A 213 55.06 -27.11 3.74
C SER A 213 54.88 -27.96 5.01
N ASP A 214 53.66 -28.00 5.53
CA ASP A 214 53.36 -28.55 6.85
C ASP A 214 52.77 -29.97 6.75
N LEU A 215 52.59 -30.49 5.53
CA LEU A 215 51.94 -31.76 5.26
C LEU A 215 52.97 -32.89 5.15
N THR A 216 52.74 -33.98 5.88
CA THR A 216 53.69 -35.09 6.04
C THR A 216 53.76 -36.02 4.82
N THR A 217 52.75 -36.02 3.96
CA THR A 217 52.68 -36.87 2.75
C THR A 217 51.98 -36.15 1.60
N LEU A 218 52.74 -35.64 0.63
CA LEU A 218 52.25 -35.16 -0.65
C LEU A 218 52.81 -36.03 -1.77
N TYR A 219 51.93 -36.76 -2.47
CA TYR A 219 52.29 -37.51 -3.67
C TYR A 219 52.41 -36.54 -4.86
N ASN A 220 53.35 -36.82 -5.77
CA ASN A 220 53.47 -36.08 -7.03
C ASN A 220 52.18 -36.26 -7.86
N SER A 221 51.37 -35.21 -7.96
CA SER A 221 50.13 -35.22 -8.72
C SER A 221 50.15 -34.22 -9.87
N GLY A 222 49.72 -34.69 -11.04
CA GLY A 222 49.51 -33.86 -12.23
C GLY A 222 48.39 -32.81 -12.08
N ARG A 223 47.64 -32.81 -10.97
CA ARG A 223 46.62 -31.80 -10.66
C ARG A 223 47.19 -30.50 -10.08
N ASN A 224 48.51 -30.40 -9.84
CA ASN A 224 49.13 -29.18 -9.33
C ASN A 224 49.12 -28.08 -10.39
N THR A 225 48.45 -26.95 -10.12
CA THR A 225 48.31 -25.85 -11.09
C THR A 225 49.60 -25.05 -11.30
N GLY A 226 50.62 -25.23 -10.46
CA GLY A 226 51.88 -24.48 -10.49
C GLY A 226 51.79 -23.02 -10.02
N LEU A 227 50.58 -22.53 -9.71
CA LEU A 227 50.33 -21.17 -9.22
C LEU A 227 50.49 -21.10 -7.69
N THR A 228 51.05 -19.99 -7.20
CA THR A 228 51.00 -19.60 -5.79
C THR A 228 49.65 -18.93 -5.52
N LYS A 229 48.90 -19.36 -4.51
CA LYS A 229 47.52 -18.91 -4.26
C LYS A 229 47.23 -18.39 -2.84
N LEU A 230 48.13 -18.55 -1.87
CA LEU A 230 47.92 -18.08 -0.48
C LEU A 230 47.57 -16.58 -0.41
N ASP A 231 48.37 -15.73 -1.06
CA ASP A 231 48.13 -14.28 -1.12
C ASP A 231 46.78 -13.93 -1.79
N GLU A 232 46.32 -14.75 -2.73
CA GLU A 232 45.05 -14.53 -3.44
C GLU A 232 43.86 -14.97 -2.58
N PHE A 233 43.99 -16.09 -1.87
CA PHE A 233 43.04 -16.56 -0.86
C PHE A 233 42.78 -15.47 0.20
N HIS A 234 43.84 -14.92 0.80
CA HIS A 234 43.70 -13.85 1.82
C HIS A 234 43.12 -12.55 1.24
N LYS A 235 43.48 -12.16 0.01
CA LYS A 235 42.85 -11.02 -0.68
C LYS A 235 41.37 -11.24 -0.96
N ASN A 236 40.98 -12.46 -1.35
CA ASN A 236 39.58 -12.82 -1.59
C ASN A 236 38.76 -12.78 -0.29
N GLN A 237 39.30 -13.29 0.83
CA GLN A 237 38.63 -13.19 2.13
C GLN A 237 38.45 -11.74 2.58
N ALA A 238 39.51 -10.92 2.57
CA ALA A 238 39.42 -9.51 2.93
C ALA A 238 38.40 -8.74 2.07
N LYS A 239 38.30 -9.08 0.78
CA LYS A 239 37.30 -8.52 -0.13
C LYS A 239 35.87 -8.93 0.27
N ILE A 240 35.62 -10.21 0.56
CA ILE A 240 34.29 -10.72 0.98
C ILE A 240 33.85 -10.02 2.27
N GLU A 241 34.72 -9.92 3.26
CA GLU A 241 34.45 -9.22 4.52
C GLU A 241 34.14 -7.73 4.29
N GLN A 242 34.94 -7.05 3.47
CA GLN A 242 34.75 -5.65 3.12
C GLN A 242 33.41 -5.42 2.40
N GLU A 243 33.07 -6.23 1.40
CA GLU A 243 31.79 -6.14 0.67
C GLU A 243 30.59 -6.38 1.60
N LYS A 244 30.70 -7.35 2.52
CA LYS A 244 29.67 -7.65 3.53
C LYS A 244 29.47 -6.49 4.51
N TYR A 245 30.57 -5.91 5.00
CA TYR A 245 30.55 -4.73 5.86
C TYR A 245 29.90 -3.53 5.15
N TRP A 246 30.35 -3.19 3.94
CA TRP A 246 29.82 -2.06 3.17
C TRP A 246 28.33 -2.22 2.86
N THR A 247 27.88 -3.44 2.56
CA THR A 247 26.47 -3.70 2.26
C THR A 247 25.60 -3.59 3.50
N ARG A 248 26.00 -4.21 4.62
CA ARG A 248 25.28 -4.04 5.89
C ARG A 248 25.23 -2.58 6.33
N MET A 249 26.32 -1.84 6.19
CA MET A 249 26.37 -0.40 6.47
C MET A 249 25.45 0.41 5.54
N PHE A 250 25.44 0.10 4.24
CA PHE A 250 24.57 0.76 3.28
C PHE A 250 23.08 0.53 3.60
N TRP A 251 22.67 -0.72 3.78
CA TRP A 251 21.26 -1.10 4.01
C TRP A 251 20.74 -0.68 5.38
N ASN A 252 21.55 -0.80 6.45
CA ASN A 252 21.09 -0.51 7.79
C ASN A 252 21.20 0.98 8.16
N TRP A 253 22.10 1.74 7.53
CA TRP A 253 22.39 3.13 7.93
C TRP A 253 22.30 4.14 6.78
N ILE A 254 23.05 3.97 5.70
CA ILE A 254 23.18 5.00 4.65
C ILE A 254 21.83 5.22 3.93
N LEU A 255 21.20 4.13 3.47
CA LEU A 255 19.95 4.17 2.73
C LEU A 255 18.77 4.70 3.59
N PRO A 256 18.54 4.22 4.83
CA PRO A 256 17.55 4.81 5.73
C PRO A 256 17.81 6.30 6.03
N ALA A 257 19.06 6.69 6.31
CA ALA A 257 19.40 8.09 6.58
C ALA A 257 19.12 8.99 5.36
N PHE A 258 19.40 8.52 4.14
CA PHE A 258 19.11 9.24 2.91
C PHE A 258 17.60 9.43 2.67
N ILE A 259 16.79 8.37 2.88
CA ILE A 259 15.32 8.45 2.80
C ILE A 259 14.77 9.45 3.82
N ILE A 260 15.27 9.42 5.08
CA ILE A 260 14.88 10.35 6.14
C ILE A 260 15.26 11.79 5.76
N ALA A 261 16.46 12.03 5.20
CA ALA A 261 16.89 13.35 4.78
C ALA A 261 15.97 13.95 3.70
N LEU A 262 15.60 13.17 2.68
CA LEU A 262 14.64 13.58 1.64
C LEU A 262 13.25 13.88 2.25
N TRP A 263 12.78 13.05 3.18
CA TRP A 263 11.51 13.27 3.87
C TRP A 263 11.51 14.57 4.71
N LEU A 264 12.60 14.84 5.45
CA LEU A 264 12.76 16.09 6.21
C LEU A 264 12.80 17.31 5.28
N LEU A 265 13.48 17.24 4.13
CA LEU A 265 13.44 18.29 3.10
C LEU A 265 12.03 18.53 2.56
N SER A 266 11.25 17.47 2.35
CA SER A 266 9.83 17.59 1.97
C SER A 266 9.00 18.33 3.04
N LEU A 267 9.15 17.95 4.32
CA LEU A 267 8.45 18.59 5.44
C LEU A 267 8.84 20.06 5.64
N LEU A 268 10.13 20.37 5.58
CA LEU A 268 10.63 21.76 5.61
C LEU A 268 10.08 22.55 4.42
N GLY A 269 10.06 21.94 3.24
CA GLY A 269 9.53 22.53 2.03
C GLY A 269 8.03 22.90 2.15
N ARG A 270 7.23 21.99 2.73
CA ARG A 270 5.81 22.17 3.02
C ARG A 270 5.56 23.24 4.09
N LYS A 271 6.38 23.28 5.16
CA LYS A 271 6.31 24.34 6.18
C LYS A 271 6.60 25.72 5.57
N ARG A 272 7.61 25.82 4.69
CA ARG A 272 7.92 27.06 3.94
C ARG A 272 6.76 27.47 3.03
N PHE A 273 6.21 26.55 2.23
CA PHE A 273 5.04 26.83 1.39
C PHE A 273 3.86 27.36 2.22
N LYS A 274 3.48 26.69 3.33
CA LYS A 274 2.40 27.15 4.22
C LYS A 274 2.65 28.57 4.77
N LYS A 275 3.91 28.95 5.01
CA LYS A 275 4.26 30.31 5.46
C LYS A 275 4.16 31.36 4.34
N MET A 276 4.44 31.00 3.09
CA MET A 276 4.32 31.92 1.94
C MET A 276 2.85 32.23 1.61
N ILE A 277 2.00 31.21 1.60
CA ILE A 277 0.56 31.34 1.32
C ILE A 277 -0.28 31.86 2.51
N TRP A 278 0.34 32.31 3.60
CA TRP A 278 -0.39 32.75 4.79
C TRP A 278 -0.87 34.21 4.63
N PRO A 279 -2.16 34.54 4.84
CA PRO A 279 -2.72 35.88 4.60
C PRO A 279 -2.26 36.97 5.58
N GLY A 280 -1.31 36.71 6.47
CA GLY A 280 -0.76 37.71 7.41
C GLY A 280 -1.55 37.93 8.69
N VAL A 281 -2.74 37.33 8.82
CA VAL A 281 -3.64 37.50 9.98
C VAL A 281 -4.00 36.14 10.60
N THR A 282 -4.25 36.14 11.91
CA THR A 282 -4.83 35.04 12.68
C THR A 282 -6.06 35.53 13.41
N TYR A 283 -7.22 34.93 13.13
CA TYR A 283 -8.46 35.21 13.84
C TYR A 283 -8.72 34.19 14.97
N PRO A 284 -9.48 34.55 16.01
CA PRO A 284 -9.96 33.60 17.02
C PRO A 284 -10.76 32.44 16.42
N THR A 285 -10.67 31.26 17.04
CA THR A 285 -11.29 30.02 16.53
C THR A 285 -12.58 29.61 17.27
N ASP A 286 -12.95 30.38 18.28
CA ASP A 286 -14.00 30.17 19.27
C ASP A 286 -15.12 31.23 19.22
N THR A 287 -15.00 32.21 18.31
CA THR A 287 -16.00 33.28 18.16
C THR A 287 -17.26 32.81 17.43
N ARG A 288 -18.39 33.32 17.90
CA ARG A 288 -19.74 33.14 17.34
C ARG A 288 -20.22 34.46 16.76
N LEU A 289 -20.89 34.40 15.61
CA LEU A 289 -21.62 35.54 15.05
C LEU A 289 -23.11 35.17 15.02
N TYR A 290 -23.95 36.01 15.61
CA TYR A 290 -25.39 35.75 15.76
C TYR A 290 -26.21 36.33 14.60
N GLU A 291 -25.67 37.36 13.95
CA GLU A 291 -26.20 37.94 12.70
C GLU A 291 -25.57 37.26 11.48
N ILE A 292 -26.27 37.32 10.36
CA ILE A 292 -25.80 36.79 9.08
C ILE A 292 -24.81 37.80 8.48
N PRO A 293 -23.58 37.39 8.07
CA PRO A 293 -22.57 38.32 7.57
C PRO A 293 -23.02 39.15 6.35
N GLN A 294 -23.77 38.53 5.43
CA GLN A 294 -24.31 39.17 4.23
C GLN A 294 -25.51 38.36 3.72
N ASP A 295 -26.59 39.02 3.33
CA ASP A 295 -27.77 38.35 2.77
C ASP A 295 -27.56 38.03 1.28
N ILE A 296 -27.03 36.85 0.98
CA ILE A 296 -26.71 36.36 -0.38
C ILE A 296 -27.11 34.89 -0.54
N ALA A 297 -27.55 34.52 -1.75
CA ALA A 297 -28.02 33.17 -2.05
C ALA A 297 -26.97 32.09 -1.68
N PRO A 298 -27.36 30.92 -1.14
CA PRO A 298 -26.42 29.91 -0.62
C PRO A 298 -25.33 29.45 -1.60
N LEU A 299 -25.64 29.33 -2.89
CA LEU A 299 -24.67 28.94 -3.93
C LEU A 299 -23.67 30.06 -4.26
N VAL A 300 -24.13 31.31 -4.23
CA VAL A 300 -23.27 32.50 -4.38
C VAL A 300 -22.31 32.58 -3.18
N MET A 301 -22.81 32.39 -1.96
CA MET A 301 -21.98 32.36 -0.76
C MET A 301 -20.94 31.22 -0.82
N SER A 302 -21.33 30.00 -1.21
CA SER A 302 -20.41 28.87 -1.26
C SER A 302 -19.31 29.04 -2.32
N SER A 303 -19.66 29.54 -3.51
CA SER A 303 -18.68 29.87 -4.56
C SER A 303 -17.72 30.97 -4.08
N VAL A 304 -18.22 32.14 -3.68
CA VAL A 304 -17.37 33.31 -3.42
C VAL A 304 -16.54 33.17 -2.14
N VAL A 305 -17.14 32.78 -1.02
CA VAL A 305 -16.46 32.74 0.29
C VAL A 305 -15.55 31.52 0.42
N TYR A 306 -15.98 30.37 -0.11
CA TYR A 306 -15.32 29.08 0.14
C TYR A 306 -14.66 28.45 -1.09
N SER A 307 -14.82 29.01 -2.30
CA SER A 307 -14.46 28.35 -3.58
C SER A 307 -15.08 26.97 -3.68
N ALA A 308 -16.35 26.87 -3.27
CA ALA A 308 -17.12 25.64 -3.27
C ALA A 308 -18.29 25.76 -4.25
N GLU A 309 -18.03 25.42 -5.52
CA GLU A 309 -19.01 25.45 -6.60
C GLU A 309 -19.79 24.13 -6.69
N LEU A 310 -20.94 24.15 -7.36
CA LEU A 310 -21.91 23.04 -7.35
C LEU A 310 -21.45 21.84 -8.21
N ASP A 311 -20.83 22.12 -9.35
CA ASP A 311 -20.19 21.15 -10.25
C ASP A 311 -18.90 20.56 -9.66
N GLU A 312 -18.17 21.34 -8.88
CA GLU A 312 -17.13 20.81 -8.01
C GLU A 312 -17.71 19.89 -6.94
N ALA A 313 -18.79 20.29 -6.26
CA ALA A 313 -19.43 19.48 -5.24
C ALA A 313 -20.03 18.18 -5.81
N SER A 314 -20.36 18.15 -7.10
CA SER A 314 -21.01 17.06 -7.86
C SER A 314 -20.54 15.62 -7.53
N PRO A 315 -21.44 14.64 -7.42
CA PRO A 315 -21.09 13.21 -7.26
C PRO A 315 -20.40 12.59 -8.48
N THR A 316 -20.55 13.17 -9.68
CA THR A 316 -19.92 12.67 -10.92
C THR A 316 -18.45 13.07 -11.01
N ASN A 317 -18.07 14.18 -10.39
CA ASN A 317 -16.71 14.72 -10.41
C ASN A 317 -15.78 13.90 -9.50
N LYS A 318 -14.93 13.08 -10.13
CA LYS A 318 -13.97 12.18 -9.47
C LYS A 318 -12.58 12.78 -9.28
N GLU A 319 -12.28 13.97 -9.80
CA GLU A 319 -10.93 14.57 -9.75
C GLU A 319 -10.62 15.28 -8.42
N LYS A 320 -11.44 15.03 -7.39
CA LYS A 320 -11.38 15.67 -6.07
C LYS A 320 -10.06 15.41 -5.34
N ALA A 321 -9.17 16.39 -5.46
CA ALA A 321 -7.92 16.52 -4.73
C ALA A 321 -8.15 16.67 -3.20
N THR A 322 -9.23 17.35 -2.82
CA THR A 322 -9.73 17.51 -1.45
C THR A 322 -11.27 17.39 -1.41
N PRO A 323 -11.88 17.05 -0.27
CA PRO A 323 -13.33 17.16 -0.12
C PRO A 323 -13.77 18.64 -0.15
N PRO A 324 -14.90 18.98 -0.81
CA PRO A 324 -15.44 20.34 -0.76
C PRO A 324 -15.93 20.69 0.66
N VAL A 325 -15.99 21.99 0.96
CA VAL A 325 -16.43 22.48 2.29
C VAL A 325 -17.90 22.13 2.57
N PHE A 326 -18.75 22.26 1.55
CA PHE A 326 -20.15 21.84 1.56
C PHE A 326 -20.35 20.67 0.61
N THR A 327 -21.25 19.76 0.96
CA THR A 327 -21.60 18.63 0.08
C THR A 327 -22.69 19.04 -0.89
N PHE A 328 -22.77 18.35 -2.03
CA PHE A 328 -23.73 18.64 -3.09
C PHE A 328 -25.17 18.63 -2.57
N GLU A 329 -25.54 17.65 -1.74
CA GLU A 329 -26.89 17.56 -1.16
C GLU A 329 -27.24 18.79 -0.32
N LYS A 330 -26.30 19.30 0.48
CA LYS A 330 -26.51 20.47 1.34
C LYS A 330 -26.69 21.75 0.53
N MET A 331 -25.95 21.87 -0.58
CA MET A 331 -26.13 22.98 -1.53
C MET A 331 -27.52 22.94 -2.17
N LEU A 332 -28.01 21.77 -2.60
CA LEU A 332 -29.37 21.60 -3.12
C LEU A 332 -30.44 21.98 -2.08
N GLN A 333 -30.32 21.45 -0.84
CA GLN A 333 -31.25 21.70 0.26
C GLN A 333 -31.32 23.20 0.62
N ALA A 334 -30.17 23.87 0.76
CA ALA A 334 -30.12 25.29 1.06
C ALA A 334 -30.75 26.15 -0.05
N THR A 335 -30.52 25.79 -1.32
CA THR A 335 -31.11 26.51 -2.46
C THR A 335 -32.63 26.32 -2.52
N LEU A 336 -33.14 25.12 -2.27
CA LEU A 336 -34.59 24.88 -2.16
C LEU A 336 -35.22 25.72 -1.04
N LEU A 337 -34.57 25.80 0.13
CA LEU A 337 -35.05 26.61 1.25
C LEU A 337 -35.00 28.11 0.98
N ASP A 338 -33.94 28.62 0.32
CA ASP A 338 -33.84 30.05 -0.06
C ASP A 338 -34.98 30.47 -0.99
N LEU A 339 -35.30 29.62 -1.97
CA LEU A 339 -36.40 29.85 -2.91
C LEU A 339 -37.79 29.73 -2.25
N MET A 340 -37.93 28.91 -1.21
CA MET A 340 -39.16 28.82 -0.40
C MET A 340 -39.33 30.01 0.54
N ASP A 341 -38.24 30.45 1.18
CA ASP A 341 -38.19 31.63 2.04
C ASP A 341 -38.65 32.89 1.29
N ARG A 342 -38.08 33.10 0.10
CA ARG A 342 -38.42 34.19 -0.83
C ARG A 342 -39.76 34.01 -1.56
N GLY A 343 -40.48 32.91 -1.33
CA GLY A 343 -41.80 32.66 -1.93
C GLY A 343 -41.79 32.38 -3.45
N VAL A 344 -40.62 32.13 -4.04
CA VAL A 344 -40.47 31.72 -5.46
C VAL A 344 -41.03 30.31 -5.66
N ILE A 345 -40.82 29.43 -4.67
CA ILE A 345 -41.44 28.12 -4.58
C ILE A 345 -42.43 28.14 -3.42
N VAL A 346 -43.68 27.71 -3.67
CA VAL A 346 -44.72 27.62 -2.64
C VAL A 346 -45.02 26.18 -2.28
N TYR A 347 -45.18 25.94 -0.99
CA TYR A 347 -45.61 24.69 -0.38
C TYR A 347 -47.14 24.56 -0.47
N GLU A 348 -47.63 23.47 -1.04
CA GLU A 348 -49.06 23.11 -1.08
C GLU A 348 -49.22 21.67 -0.60
N GLN A 349 -49.99 21.46 0.46
CA GLN A 349 -50.29 20.11 0.96
C GLN A 349 -51.53 19.57 0.27
N GLN A 350 -51.36 18.54 -0.56
CA GLN A 350 -52.43 17.91 -1.35
C GLN A 350 -52.70 16.51 -0.78
N GLY A 351 -53.58 16.46 0.23
CA GLY A 351 -53.86 15.23 0.98
C GLY A 351 -52.64 14.77 1.79
N ASN A 352 -52.08 13.62 1.43
CA ASN A 352 -50.90 13.04 2.08
C ASN A 352 -49.58 13.33 1.32
N GLU A 353 -49.63 14.01 0.17
CA GLU A 353 -48.44 14.42 -0.57
C GLU A 353 -48.17 15.92 -0.41
N VAL A 354 -46.89 16.28 -0.30
CA VAL A 354 -46.43 17.67 -0.37
C VAL A 354 -46.08 17.98 -1.82
N VAL A 355 -46.71 19.00 -2.38
CA VAL A 355 -46.45 19.51 -3.72
C VAL A 355 -45.76 20.87 -3.61
N LEU A 356 -44.71 21.06 -4.38
CA LEU A 356 -44.06 22.36 -4.56
C LEU A 356 -44.54 22.96 -5.88
N THR A 357 -44.94 24.23 -5.86
CA THR A 357 -45.42 24.97 -7.03
C THR A 357 -44.53 26.19 -7.28
N ARG A 358 -43.98 26.32 -8.49
CA ARG A 358 -43.23 27.51 -8.93
C ARG A 358 -44.21 28.70 -9.08
N LYS A 359 -44.01 29.80 -8.35
CA LYS A 359 -44.76 31.04 -8.56
C LYS A 359 -43.94 32.08 -9.32
N SER A 360 -44.55 32.70 -10.33
CA SER A 360 -43.92 33.69 -11.21
C SER A 360 -43.83 35.11 -10.62
N HIS A 361 -44.09 35.31 -9.32
CA HIS A 361 -44.30 36.62 -8.70
C HIS A 361 -43.11 37.16 -7.88
N GLY A 362 -41.88 36.90 -8.34
CA GLY A 362 -40.66 37.45 -7.74
C GLY A 362 -39.55 37.66 -8.77
N HIS A 363 -38.51 38.40 -8.39
CA HIS A 363 -37.25 38.42 -9.14
C HIS A 363 -36.55 37.07 -8.94
N VAL A 364 -36.35 36.35 -10.05
CA VAL A 364 -35.73 35.04 -10.12
C VAL A 364 -34.49 35.15 -11.00
N ASP A 365 -33.32 34.89 -10.42
CA ASP A 365 -32.04 34.93 -11.11
C ASP A 365 -31.88 33.78 -12.11
N ASP A 366 -30.98 33.95 -13.08
CA ASP A 366 -30.69 32.92 -14.09
C ASP A 366 -30.32 31.57 -13.47
N PHE A 367 -29.47 31.58 -12.43
CA PHE A 367 -29.04 30.34 -11.77
C PHE A 367 -30.19 29.66 -11.00
N GLU A 368 -31.14 30.43 -10.48
CA GLU A 368 -32.32 29.95 -9.78
C GLU A 368 -33.30 29.30 -10.76
N ARG A 369 -33.44 29.90 -11.95
CA ARG A 369 -34.21 29.32 -13.06
C ARG A 369 -33.59 28.01 -13.54
N SER A 370 -32.27 27.98 -13.75
CA SER A 370 -31.52 26.77 -14.11
C SER A 370 -31.63 25.70 -13.01
N PHE A 371 -31.56 26.08 -11.74
CA PHE A 371 -31.73 25.18 -10.60
C PHE A 371 -33.16 24.61 -10.54
N MET A 372 -34.19 25.44 -10.71
CA MET A 372 -35.58 24.98 -10.74
C MET A 372 -35.84 24.04 -11.93
N ASN A 373 -35.26 24.32 -13.10
CA ASN A 373 -35.34 23.43 -14.27
C ASN A 373 -34.68 22.06 -13.99
N MET A 374 -33.55 22.04 -13.27
CA MET A 374 -32.95 20.81 -12.77
C MET A 374 -33.84 20.10 -11.73
N ALA A 375 -34.49 20.83 -10.82
CA ALA A 375 -35.27 20.24 -9.74
C ALA A 375 -36.66 19.71 -10.13
N PHE A 376 -37.41 20.40 -11.01
CA PHE A 376 -38.78 20.03 -11.41
C PHE A 376 -38.89 19.61 -12.89
N GLY A 377 -37.81 19.72 -13.68
CA GLY A 377 -37.89 19.56 -15.13
C GLY A 377 -38.78 20.61 -15.80
N ASP A 378 -39.64 20.16 -16.70
CA ASP A 378 -40.60 20.99 -17.44
C ASP A 378 -41.90 21.28 -16.64
N GLN A 379 -42.02 20.75 -15.42
CA GLN A 379 -43.22 20.88 -14.59
C GLN A 379 -43.26 22.21 -13.81
N VAL A 380 -44.46 22.79 -13.69
CA VAL A 380 -44.72 23.97 -12.85
C VAL A 380 -44.93 23.59 -11.38
N SER A 381 -45.55 22.44 -11.14
CA SER A 381 -45.76 21.86 -9.81
C SER A 381 -45.21 20.43 -9.78
N CYS A 382 -44.49 20.08 -8.71
CA CYS A 382 -43.84 18.78 -8.56
C CYS A 382 -43.99 18.27 -7.11
N PRO A 383 -44.45 17.02 -6.90
CA PRO A 383 -44.37 16.35 -5.60
C PRO A 383 -42.93 16.29 -5.09
N VAL A 384 -42.69 16.52 -3.80
CA VAL A 384 -41.32 16.61 -3.25
C VAL A 384 -40.51 15.33 -3.52
N ASN A 385 -41.14 14.16 -3.42
CA ASN A 385 -40.54 12.85 -3.68
C ASN A 385 -40.16 12.59 -5.15
N ARG A 386 -40.55 13.47 -6.09
CA ARG A 386 -40.17 13.44 -7.52
C ARG A 386 -39.22 14.56 -7.94
N LEU A 387 -38.75 15.37 -6.99
CA LEU A 387 -37.67 16.31 -7.28
C LEU A 387 -36.46 15.56 -7.85
N PHE A 388 -35.93 16.06 -8.96
CA PHE A 388 -34.81 15.46 -9.70
C PHE A 388 -35.08 14.08 -10.34
N GLU A 389 -36.34 13.61 -10.45
CA GLU A 389 -36.74 12.34 -11.12
C GLU A 389 -36.15 12.20 -12.54
N ASN A 390 -35.98 13.33 -13.24
CA ASN A 390 -35.32 13.42 -14.56
C ASN A 390 -33.88 12.87 -14.63
N TYR A 391 -33.21 12.65 -13.50
CA TYR A 391 -31.85 12.13 -13.42
C TYR A 391 -31.78 10.71 -12.86
N GLU A 392 -32.91 10.07 -12.57
CA GLU A 392 -32.97 8.75 -11.94
C GLU A 392 -32.10 7.70 -12.67
N PHE A 393 -31.25 7.02 -11.91
CA PHE A 393 -30.35 6.00 -12.42
C PHE A 393 -30.04 4.93 -11.34
N SER A 394 -30.59 3.73 -11.51
CA SER A 394 -30.44 2.61 -10.57
C SER A 394 -29.17 1.77 -10.81
N ASP A 395 -28.63 1.18 -9.75
CA ASP A 395 -27.50 0.23 -9.82
C ASP A 395 -27.91 -1.16 -10.32
N ASP A 396 -29.20 -1.50 -10.21
CA ASP A 396 -29.77 -2.77 -10.72
C ASP A 396 -29.55 -2.94 -12.24
N LEU A 397 -29.35 -1.83 -12.97
CA LEU A 397 -29.00 -1.82 -14.40
C LEU A 397 -27.67 -2.53 -14.73
N TYR A 398 -26.77 -2.72 -13.75
CA TYR A 398 -25.46 -3.36 -13.99
C TYR A 398 -25.01 -4.36 -12.90
N LYS A 399 -25.77 -4.50 -11.81
CA LYS A 399 -25.50 -5.38 -10.64
C LYS A 399 -25.23 -6.85 -10.99
N HIS A 400 -25.80 -7.34 -12.09
CA HIS A 400 -25.68 -8.72 -12.58
C HIS A 400 -25.19 -8.82 -14.04
N ALA A 401 -24.58 -7.74 -14.55
CA ALA A 401 -24.14 -7.65 -15.94
C ALA A 401 -22.98 -8.59 -16.29
N LYS A 402 -23.01 -9.11 -17.52
CA LYS A 402 -21.95 -9.94 -18.09
C LYS A 402 -20.96 -9.06 -18.87
N LYS A 403 -19.82 -9.63 -19.23
CA LYS A 403 -18.80 -8.94 -20.05
C LYS A 403 -19.33 -8.46 -21.41
N ALA A 404 -20.37 -9.11 -21.95
CA ALA A 404 -21.05 -8.69 -23.19
C ALA A 404 -21.84 -7.37 -23.03
N ASP A 405 -22.35 -7.08 -21.83
CA ASP A 405 -23.19 -5.91 -21.56
C ASP A 405 -22.34 -4.66 -21.23
N GLN A 406 -21.02 -4.85 -21.04
CA GLN A 406 -20.09 -3.85 -20.52
C GLN A 406 -20.12 -2.52 -21.31
N ASP A 407 -20.11 -2.58 -22.64
CA ASP A 407 -20.06 -1.37 -23.48
C ASP A 407 -21.43 -0.70 -23.62
N ALA A 408 -22.53 -1.47 -23.53
CA ALA A 408 -23.88 -0.91 -23.44
C ALA A 408 -24.08 -0.15 -22.12
N ILE A 409 -23.63 -0.73 -21.00
CA ILE A 409 -23.68 -0.11 -19.66
C ILE A 409 -22.82 1.16 -19.60
N ARG A 410 -21.62 1.13 -20.17
CA ARG A 410 -20.78 2.33 -20.31
C ARG A 410 -21.46 3.42 -21.12
N SER A 411 -22.07 3.08 -22.26
CA SER A 411 -22.80 4.03 -23.10
C SER A 411 -23.99 4.64 -22.35
N LEU A 412 -24.76 3.83 -21.64
CA LEU A 412 -25.92 4.26 -20.86
C LEU A 412 -25.51 5.16 -19.68
N GLY A 413 -24.51 4.73 -18.89
CA GLY A 413 -23.95 5.50 -17.79
C GLY A 413 -23.30 6.82 -18.25
N SER A 414 -22.60 6.80 -19.38
CA SER A 414 -22.02 8.00 -20.01
C SER A 414 -23.10 9.02 -20.41
N LYS A 415 -24.20 8.57 -21.04
CA LYS A 415 -25.33 9.45 -21.39
C LYS A 415 -26.02 10.05 -20.15
N ALA A 416 -26.27 9.24 -19.13
CA ALA A 416 -26.87 9.70 -17.87
C ALA A 416 -25.96 10.69 -17.14
N GLN A 417 -24.66 10.38 -17.04
CA GLN A 417 -23.65 11.27 -16.49
C GLN A 417 -23.58 12.59 -17.29
N ALA A 418 -23.57 12.56 -18.62
CA ALA A 418 -23.53 13.77 -19.43
C ALA A 418 -24.78 14.65 -19.23
N ARG A 419 -25.97 14.06 -19.07
CA ARG A 419 -27.21 14.80 -18.74
C ARG A 419 -27.10 15.49 -17.37
N PHE A 420 -26.59 14.77 -16.37
CA PHE A 420 -26.34 15.28 -15.02
C PHE A 420 -25.33 16.44 -15.04
N ASP A 421 -24.15 16.20 -15.62
CA ASP A 421 -23.05 17.16 -15.71
C ASP A 421 -23.50 18.43 -16.46
N THR A 422 -24.27 18.30 -17.54
CA THR A 422 -24.81 19.45 -18.30
C THR A 422 -25.67 20.36 -17.43
N ALA A 423 -26.55 19.79 -16.61
CA ALA A 423 -27.47 20.55 -15.77
C ALA A 423 -26.75 21.21 -14.59
N VAL A 424 -25.88 20.48 -13.89
CA VAL A 424 -25.11 21.01 -12.77
C VAL A 424 -24.14 22.11 -13.23
N ASN A 425 -23.44 21.88 -14.35
CA ASN A 425 -22.52 22.87 -14.92
C ASN A 425 -23.28 24.12 -15.43
N GLN A 426 -24.54 23.99 -15.84
CA GLN A 426 -25.37 25.15 -16.18
C GLN A 426 -25.66 26.01 -14.94
N VAL A 427 -26.10 25.40 -13.84
CA VAL A 427 -26.30 26.12 -12.57
C VAL A 427 -25.01 26.77 -12.09
N ALA A 428 -23.88 26.06 -12.12
CA ALA A 428 -22.58 26.60 -11.70
C ALA A 428 -22.14 27.81 -12.55
N ARG A 429 -22.22 27.73 -13.90
CA ARG A 429 -21.96 28.87 -14.79
C ARG A 429 -22.86 30.06 -14.49
N ASP A 430 -24.13 29.83 -14.21
CA ASP A 430 -25.09 30.90 -13.96
C ASP A 430 -24.86 31.56 -12.59
N VAL A 431 -24.40 30.80 -11.58
CA VAL A 431 -23.90 31.35 -10.30
C VAL A 431 -22.67 32.22 -10.55
N HIS A 432 -21.72 31.77 -11.38
CA HIS A 432 -20.53 32.56 -11.71
C HIS A 432 -20.88 33.90 -12.36
N ARG A 433 -21.80 33.91 -13.35
CA ARG A 433 -22.33 35.15 -13.95
C ARG A 433 -22.96 36.07 -12.89
N LYS A 434 -23.74 35.52 -11.96
CA LYS A 434 -24.34 36.31 -10.86
C LYS A 434 -23.29 36.90 -9.90
N VAL A 435 -22.18 36.19 -9.66
CA VAL A 435 -21.05 36.69 -8.85
C VAL A 435 -20.39 37.89 -9.53
N GLU A 436 -20.18 37.83 -10.85
CA GLU A 436 -19.67 38.94 -11.66
C GLU A 436 -20.64 40.14 -11.61
N ASP A 437 -21.94 39.92 -11.82
CA ASP A 437 -22.98 40.96 -11.76
C ASP A 437 -23.04 41.68 -10.40
N LEU A 438 -22.80 40.96 -9.30
CA LEU A 438 -22.80 41.53 -7.95
C LEU A 438 -21.53 42.34 -7.61
N HIS A 439 -20.52 42.37 -8.50
CA HIS A 439 -19.26 43.11 -8.33
C HIS A 439 -18.55 42.80 -7.00
N LEU A 440 -18.65 41.55 -6.51
CA LEU A 440 -18.06 41.14 -5.25
C LEU A 440 -16.53 41.14 -5.35
N PRO A 441 -15.79 41.59 -4.31
CA PRO A 441 -14.34 41.61 -4.33
C PRO A 441 -13.78 40.18 -4.33
N SER A 442 -12.74 39.92 -5.13
CA SER A 442 -12.09 38.61 -5.12
C SER A 442 -11.47 38.32 -3.75
N TYR A 443 -11.86 37.20 -3.14
CA TYR A 443 -11.32 36.69 -1.87
C TYR A 443 -10.08 35.82 -2.04
N TYR A 444 -9.67 35.56 -3.29
CA TYR A 444 -8.52 34.73 -3.62
C TYR A 444 -7.55 35.48 -4.54
N ARG A 445 -6.26 35.17 -4.39
CA ARG A 445 -5.20 35.55 -5.34
C ARG A 445 -4.64 34.30 -6.01
N PRO A 446 -4.17 34.36 -7.27
CA PRO A 446 -3.43 33.25 -7.85
C PRO A 446 -2.13 32.97 -7.06
N LEU A 447 -1.58 31.76 -7.22
CA LEU A 447 -0.26 31.42 -6.71
C LEU A 447 0.83 32.22 -7.43
N GLU A 448 1.82 32.69 -6.69
CA GLU A 448 3.05 33.17 -7.31
C GLU A 448 3.90 31.99 -7.79
N ALA A 449 4.62 32.16 -8.91
CA ALA A 449 5.51 31.14 -9.46
C ALA A 449 6.58 30.65 -8.44
N LYS A 450 6.97 31.50 -7.48
CA LYS A 450 7.89 31.13 -6.39
C LYS A 450 7.24 30.20 -5.37
N GLU A 451 5.97 30.42 -5.02
CA GLU A 451 5.18 29.57 -4.13
C GLU A 451 4.94 28.20 -4.78
N GLU A 452 4.58 28.22 -6.06
CA GLU A 452 4.36 27.02 -6.85
C GLU A 452 5.62 26.17 -6.97
N ALA A 453 6.76 26.78 -7.35
CA ALA A 453 8.04 26.10 -7.40
C ALA A 453 8.44 25.50 -6.04
N GLN A 454 8.12 26.18 -4.93
CA GLN A 454 8.40 25.71 -3.58
C GLN A 454 7.52 24.49 -3.20
N ALA A 455 6.25 24.46 -3.59
CA ALA A 455 5.38 23.30 -3.42
C ALA A 455 5.82 22.11 -4.29
N ARG A 456 6.11 22.34 -5.58
CA ARG A 456 6.62 21.31 -6.51
C ARG A 456 7.92 20.68 -5.99
N ARG A 457 8.86 21.46 -5.46
CA ARG A 457 10.10 20.96 -4.82
C ARG A 457 9.81 20.09 -3.58
N SER A 458 8.89 20.52 -2.72
CA SER A 458 8.48 19.75 -1.53
C SER A 458 7.85 18.40 -1.93
N LEU A 459 7.02 18.37 -2.97
CA LEU A 459 6.45 17.14 -3.53
C LEU A 459 7.51 16.24 -4.15
N PHE A 460 8.45 16.80 -4.92
CA PHE A 460 9.57 16.03 -5.51
C PHE A 460 10.34 15.26 -4.45
N PHE A 461 10.77 15.90 -3.35
CA PHE A 461 11.49 15.22 -2.28
C PHE A 461 10.65 14.15 -1.57
N GLY A 462 9.34 14.40 -1.38
CA GLY A 462 8.43 13.44 -0.76
C GLY A 462 8.22 12.19 -1.62
N TRP A 463 8.01 12.37 -2.93
CA TRP A 463 7.88 11.26 -3.87
C TRP A 463 9.21 10.51 -4.07
N ALA A 464 10.34 11.21 -4.14
CA ALA A 464 11.66 10.57 -4.24
C ALA A 464 11.95 9.68 -3.02
N ALA A 465 11.69 10.16 -1.80
CA ALA A 465 11.82 9.36 -0.58
C ALA A 465 10.95 8.09 -0.64
N TRP A 466 9.70 8.21 -1.10
CA TRP A 466 8.79 7.07 -1.23
C TRP A 466 9.23 6.06 -2.28
N PHE A 467 9.59 6.51 -3.49
CA PHE A 467 10.04 5.61 -4.57
C PHE A 467 11.31 4.85 -4.20
N ILE A 468 12.27 5.50 -3.52
CA ILE A 468 13.50 4.86 -3.05
C ILE A 468 13.19 3.82 -1.97
N ALA A 469 12.33 4.16 -0.99
CA ALA A 469 11.91 3.20 0.04
C ALA A 469 11.15 2.00 -0.53
N LEU A 470 10.27 2.22 -1.52
CA LEU A 470 9.54 1.15 -2.19
C LEU A 470 10.48 0.24 -3.02
N GLY A 471 11.39 0.83 -3.80
CA GLY A 471 12.39 0.06 -4.56
C GLY A 471 13.33 -0.74 -3.66
N ALA A 472 13.69 -0.18 -2.50
CA ALA A 472 14.48 -0.85 -1.48
C ALA A 472 13.77 -2.09 -0.90
N GLU A 473 12.48 -1.98 -0.52
CA GLU A 473 11.70 -3.12 0.00
C GLU A 473 11.45 -4.18 -1.08
N ILE A 474 11.17 -3.78 -2.33
CA ILE A 474 11.06 -4.73 -3.46
C ILE A 474 12.38 -5.49 -3.64
N PHE A 475 13.53 -4.81 -3.57
CA PHE A 475 14.83 -5.48 -3.64
C PHE A 475 15.13 -6.35 -2.41
N ALA A 476 14.71 -5.96 -1.21
CA ALA A 476 14.83 -6.79 -0.02
C ALA A 476 14.02 -8.10 -0.18
N ILE A 477 12.77 -8.00 -0.64
CA ILE A 477 11.89 -9.16 -0.85
C ILE A 477 12.46 -10.09 -1.93
N PHE A 478 12.70 -9.59 -3.14
CA PHE A 478 13.06 -10.45 -4.28
C PHE A 478 14.57 -10.75 -4.38
N GLY A 479 15.42 -9.79 -4.02
CA GLY A 479 16.88 -9.93 -4.09
C GLY A 479 17.49 -10.58 -2.84
N MET A 480 16.96 -10.29 -1.64
CA MET A 480 17.48 -10.86 -0.39
C MET A 480 16.63 -11.99 0.17
N GLY A 481 15.32 -12.03 -0.11
CA GLY A 481 14.37 -12.91 0.58
C GLY A 481 13.97 -12.40 1.96
N TRP A 482 14.11 -11.09 2.21
CA TRP A 482 13.76 -10.45 3.48
C TRP A 482 12.52 -9.58 3.31
N PHE A 483 11.52 -9.82 4.15
CA PHE A 483 10.27 -9.05 4.23
C PHE A 483 10.11 -8.42 5.62
N SER A 484 9.65 -7.16 5.69
CA SER A 484 9.47 -6.44 6.95
C SER A 484 8.16 -5.65 7.01
N VAL A 485 7.21 -6.13 7.82
CA VAL A 485 5.92 -5.45 8.04
C VAL A 485 6.10 -3.99 8.55
N PRO A 486 7.03 -3.69 9.49
CA PRO A 486 7.33 -2.30 9.86
C PRO A 486 7.80 -1.43 8.69
N CYS A 487 8.59 -1.97 7.75
CA CYS A 487 9.03 -1.23 6.57
C CYS A 487 7.86 -0.86 5.65
N LEU A 488 6.92 -1.78 5.42
CA LEU A 488 5.68 -1.48 4.68
C LEU A 488 4.87 -0.35 5.33
N ILE A 489 4.76 -0.34 6.67
CA ILE A 489 4.06 0.73 7.40
C ILE A 489 4.80 2.07 7.22
N GLY A 490 6.14 2.07 7.26
CA GLY A 490 6.95 3.25 6.95
C GLY A 490 6.71 3.78 5.52
N ILE A 491 6.70 2.89 4.53
CA ILE A 491 6.43 3.22 3.12
C ILE A 491 5.02 3.82 2.94
N LEU A 492 4.01 3.30 3.65
CA LEU A 492 2.65 3.86 3.66
C LEU A 492 2.60 5.28 4.24
N ILE A 493 3.34 5.55 5.31
CA ILE A 493 3.43 6.89 5.92
C ILE A 493 4.14 7.87 4.96
N LEU A 494 5.23 7.41 4.31
CA LEU A 494 5.95 8.17 3.29
C LEU A 494 5.10 8.48 2.05
N TRP A 495 4.18 7.59 1.66
CA TRP A 495 3.23 7.79 0.56
C TRP A 495 2.11 8.79 0.91
N PHE A 496 1.52 8.63 2.09
CA PHE A 496 0.33 9.38 2.50
C PHE A 496 0.58 10.89 2.60
N MET A 497 1.75 11.29 3.08
CA MET A 497 2.15 12.70 3.23
C MET A 497 2.17 13.49 1.91
N PRO A 498 2.92 13.11 0.86
CA PRO A 498 2.91 13.79 -0.42
C PRO A 498 1.57 13.67 -1.14
N VAL A 499 0.81 12.57 -1.02
CA VAL A 499 -0.55 12.49 -1.56
C VAL A 499 -1.47 13.55 -0.94
N ARG A 500 -1.50 13.65 0.39
CA ARG A 500 -2.28 14.66 1.11
C ARG A 500 -1.83 16.08 0.79
N PHE A 501 -0.52 16.31 0.64
CA PHE A 501 0.00 17.64 0.30
C PHE A 501 -0.28 18.01 -1.16
N ASN A 502 -0.18 17.07 -2.10
CA ASN A 502 -0.55 17.26 -3.50
C ASN A 502 -2.03 17.59 -3.64
N GLY A 503 -2.90 16.98 -2.81
CA GLY A 503 -4.31 17.34 -2.71
C GLY A 503 -4.53 18.82 -2.42
N VAL A 504 -3.90 19.31 -1.34
CA VAL A 504 -3.94 20.74 -0.94
C VAL A 504 -3.32 21.64 -2.01
N PHE A 505 -2.18 21.25 -2.58
CA PHE A 505 -1.49 22.04 -3.61
C PHE A 505 -2.31 22.17 -4.89
N LYS A 506 -2.99 21.10 -5.34
CA LYS A 506 -3.93 21.16 -6.47
C LYS A 506 -5.12 22.08 -6.20
N ALA A 507 -5.70 22.04 -5.00
CA ALA A 507 -6.76 22.97 -4.62
C ALA A 507 -6.25 24.42 -4.69
N CYS A 508 -5.08 24.71 -4.11
CA CYS A 508 -4.46 26.03 -4.21
C CYS A 508 -4.18 26.49 -5.66
N LEU A 509 -3.76 25.58 -6.56
CA LEU A 509 -3.53 25.91 -7.98
C LEU A 509 -4.82 26.29 -8.73
N ARG A 510 -5.95 25.72 -8.32
CA ARG A 510 -7.26 25.90 -8.93
C ARG A 510 -8.00 27.10 -8.34
N ASP A 511 -8.10 27.14 -7.00
CA ASP A 511 -8.87 28.13 -6.23
C ASP A 511 -8.07 29.39 -5.93
N GLY A 512 -6.74 29.31 -6.05
CA GLY A 512 -5.81 30.31 -5.53
C GLY A 512 -5.54 30.18 -4.03
N VAL A 513 -4.99 31.26 -3.47
CA VAL A 513 -4.73 31.45 -2.04
C VAL A 513 -5.68 32.50 -1.50
N VAL A 514 -6.30 32.22 -0.35
CA VAL A 514 -7.12 33.18 0.40
C VAL A 514 -6.31 34.46 0.68
N ASN A 515 -6.80 35.61 0.22
CA ASN A 515 -6.18 36.91 0.48
C ASN A 515 -6.69 37.51 1.81
N LEU A 516 -6.30 38.74 2.14
CA LEU A 516 -6.67 39.39 3.41
C LEU A 516 -8.20 39.53 3.57
N ALA A 517 -8.89 40.05 2.55
CA ALA A 517 -10.35 40.21 2.56
C ALA A 517 -11.08 38.86 2.60
N GLY A 518 -10.56 37.86 1.88
CA GLY A 518 -11.08 36.50 1.93
C GLY A 518 -10.89 35.81 3.28
N ALA A 519 -9.80 36.11 3.99
CA ALA A 519 -9.56 35.59 5.32
C ALA A 519 -10.53 36.19 6.35
N GLU A 520 -10.83 37.48 6.22
CA GLU A 520 -11.84 38.19 7.02
C GLU A 520 -13.26 37.64 6.76
N GLN A 521 -13.65 37.51 5.50
CA GLN A 521 -14.98 37.02 5.14
C GLN A 521 -15.18 35.55 5.51
N ARG A 522 -14.19 34.68 5.27
CA ARG A 522 -14.20 33.32 5.81
C ARG A 522 -14.31 33.31 7.33
N TYR A 523 -13.65 34.23 8.03
CA TYR A 523 -13.78 34.32 9.50
C TYR A 523 -15.20 34.66 9.96
N TYR A 524 -15.90 35.60 9.31
CA TYR A 524 -17.29 35.91 9.65
C TYR A 524 -18.23 34.73 9.37
N TRP A 525 -18.15 34.13 8.19
CA TRP A 525 -18.96 32.97 7.82
C TRP A 525 -18.64 31.72 8.65
N ASP A 526 -17.37 31.46 8.99
CA ASP A 526 -16.99 30.38 9.91
C ASP A 526 -17.49 30.64 11.34
N SER A 527 -17.49 31.89 11.82
CA SER A 527 -18.02 32.26 13.14
C SER A 527 -19.55 32.11 13.22
N PHE A 528 -20.25 32.46 12.14
CA PHE A 528 -21.69 32.22 11.99
C PHE A 528 -22.00 30.72 11.89
N GLY A 529 -21.24 29.98 11.08
CA GLY A 529 -21.35 28.52 10.98
C GLY A 529 -20.99 27.78 12.28
N ARG A 530 -20.13 28.35 13.15
CA ARG A 530 -19.90 27.87 14.53
C ARG A 530 -21.12 28.12 15.42
N MET A 531 -21.68 29.32 15.40
CA MET A 531 -22.91 29.65 16.14
C MET A 531 -24.04 28.65 15.80
N LEU A 532 -24.27 28.38 14.51
CA LEU A 532 -25.29 27.41 14.07
C LEU A 532 -25.02 25.97 14.54
N LYS A 533 -23.77 25.53 14.63
CA LYS A 533 -23.38 24.20 15.17
C LYS A 533 -23.57 24.10 16.68
N GLU A 534 -23.48 25.23 17.37
CA GLU A 534 -23.53 25.32 18.83
C GLU A 534 -24.89 25.83 19.35
N ILE A 535 -25.85 26.06 18.45
CA ILE A 535 -27.17 26.65 18.72
C ILE A 535 -27.95 25.96 19.86
N ALA A 536 -27.76 24.64 20.02
CA ALA A 536 -28.39 23.85 21.09
C ALA A 536 -27.82 24.11 22.51
N HIS A 537 -26.70 24.84 22.60
CA HIS A 537 -26.03 25.21 23.85
C HIS A 537 -26.11 26.73 24.13
N LEU A 538 -26.81 27.50 23.30
CA LEU A 538 -27.09 28.91 23.56
C LEU A 538 -28.11 29.04 24.70
N ASN A 539 -27.95 30.07 25.52
CA ASN A 539 -28.91 30.37 26.57
C ASN A 539 -30.18 31.04 26.00
N ASP A 540 -31.26 31.12 26.80
CA ASP A 540 -32.54 31.61 26.29
C ASP A 540 -32.52 33.08 25.84
N ALA A 541 -31.64 33.93 26.39
CA ALA A 541 -31.48 35.32 25.93
C ALA A 541 -30.69 35.39 24.60
N GLU A 542 -29.68 34.54 24.40
CA GLU A 542 -28.97 34.38 23.12
C GLU A 542 -29.87 33.80 22.02
N LEU A 543 -30.87 32.99 22.38
CA LEU A 543 -31.87 32.47 21.43
C LEU A 543 -32.94 33.52 21.11
N GLN A 544 -33.33 34.35 22.08
CA GLN A 544 -34.29 35.45 21.88
C GLN A 544 -33.73 36.62 21.04
N SER A 545 -32.41 36.81 20.99
CA SER A 545 -31.79 37.82 20.13
C SER A 545 -31.73 37.41 18.63
N LEU A 546 -32.05 36.16 18.29
CA LEU A 546 -32.12 35.69 16.90
C LEU A 546 -33.45 36.11 16.26
N VAL A 547 -33.43 37.13 15.41
CA VAL A 547 -34.64 37.70 14.79
C VAL A 547 -35.03 37.00 13.47
N LEU A 548 -34.06 36.50 12.69
CA LEU A 548 -34.26 36.04 11.31
C LEU A 548 -34.18 34.50 11.14
N TRP A 549 -35.00 33.77 11.90
CA TRP A 549 -35.00 32.29 11.90
C TRP A 549 -35.15 31.64 10.52
N ASN A 550 -35.89 32.26 9.60
CA ASN A 550 -35.97 31.81 8.20
C ASN A 550 -34.58 31.69 7.54
N ARG A 551 -33.82 32.79 7.52
CA ARG A 551 -32.49 32.86 6.90
C ARG A 551 -31.48 31.98 7.65
N LEU A 552 -31.58 31.88 8.98
CA LEU A 552 -30.77 30.95 9.77
C LEU A 552 -30.97 29.50 9.33
N LEU A 553 -32.20 29.08 9.07
CA LEU A 553 -32.55 27.73 8.63
C LEU A 553 -32.00 27.40 7.23
N VAL A 554 -32.03 28.38 6.31
CA VAL A 554 -31.42 28.28 4.97
C VAL A 554 -29.93 27.97 5.05
N TYR A 555 -29.15 28.76 5.81
CA TYR A 555 -27.71 28.50 5.97
C TYR A 555 -27.42 27.28 6.85
N ALA A 556 -28.30 26.95 7.81
CA ALA A 556 -28.18 25.72 8.60
C ALA A 556 -28.26 24.46 7.72
N ALA A 557 -29.06 24.47 6.65
CA ALA A 557 -29.04 23.39 5.65
C ALA A 557 -27.69 23.33 4.91
N LEU A 558 -27.14 24.48 4.48
CA LEU A 558 -25.84 24.54 3.81
C LEU A 558 -24.69 24.02 4.68
N TYR A 559 -24.59 24.46 5.94
CA TYR A 559 -23.62 23.93 6.91
C TYR A 559 -23.93 22.46 7.30
N GLY A 560 -25.16 22.00 7.11
CA GLY A 560 -25.65 20.66 7.45
C GLY A 560 -25.91 20.46 8.94
N VAL A 561 -26.48 21.48 9.57
CA VAL A 561 -26.92 21.53 10.97
C VAL A 561 -28.41 21.85 11.12
N ALA A 562 -29.19 21.82 10.02
CA ALA A 562 -30.65 21.99 10.03
C ALA A 562 -31.35 21.03 11.02
N ASP A 563 -30.88 19.79 11.17
CA ASP A 563 -31.33 18.84 12.20
C ASP A 563 -31.21 19.37 13.65
N GLN A 564 -30.17 20.18 13.93
CA GLN A 564 -29.94 20.75 15.26
C GLN A 564 -30.83 21.99 15.46
N VAL A 565 -30.87 22.88 14.47
CA VAL A 565 -31.71 24.08 14.47
C VAL A 565 -33.19 23.73 14.60
N THR A 566 -33.72 22.82 13.78
CA THR A 566 -35.13 22.39 13.83
C THR A 566 -35.51 21.74 15.16
N LYS A 567 -34.58 21.01 15.82
CA LYS A 567 -34.80 20.47 17.18
C LYS A 567 -34.88 21.58 18.22
N VAL A 568 -34.00 22.58 18.17
CA VAL A 568 -34.06 23.74 19.09
C VAL A 568 -35.37 24.51 18.89
N MET A 569 -35.78 24.76 17.64
CA MET A 569 -37.04 25.43 17.33
C MET A 569 -38.25 24.67 17.89
N LYS A 570 -38.31 23.34 17.72
CA LYS A 570 -39.36 22.49 18.32
C LYS A 570 -39.36 22.56 19.85
N LEU A 571 -38.19 22.44 20.48
CA LEU A 571 -38.04 22.48 21.94
C LEU A 571 -38.40 23.85 22.55
N ARG A 572 -38.28 24.93 21.78
CA ARG A 572 -38.62 26.30 22.18
C ARG A 572 -39.93 26.82 21.56
N ASN A 573 -40.69 25.95 20.89
CA ASN A 573 -41.98 26.27 20.26
C ASN A 573 -41.93 27.44 19.25
N ILE A 574 -40.79 27.63 18.58
CA ILE A 574 -40.55 28.73 17.62
C ILE A 574 -41.26 28.41 16.31
N HIS A 575 -42.25 29.23 15.94
CA HIS A 575 -43.02 29.10 14.69
C HIS A 575 -42.59 30.18 13.70
N LEU A 576 -42.60 29.84 12.41
CA LEU A 576 -42.25 30.76 11.32
C LEU A 576 -43.51 31.24 10.58
N GLU A 577 -43.53 32.50 10.17
CA GLU A 577 -44.63 33.05 9.35
C GLU A 577 -44.66 32.43 7.94
N ASN A 578 -43.48 32.09 7.39
CA ASN A 578 -43.40 31.38 6.11
C ASN A 578 -43.87 29.93 6.28
N GLN A 579 -45.03 29.61 5.68
CA GLN A 579 -45.67 28.29 5.77
C GLN A 579 -44.75 27.14 5.32
N ALA A 580 -43.95 27.33 4.27
CA ALA A 580 -43.07 26.28 3.75
C ALA A 580 -41.93 25.97 4.73
N LEU A 581 -41.29 27.00 5.29
CA LEU A 581 -40.24 26.83 6.29
C LEU A 581 -40.80 26.32 7.63
N ASN A 582 -41.98 26.77 8.04
CA ASN A 582 -42.65 26.25 9.23
C ASN A 582 -43.00 24.76 9.07
N ALA A 583 -43.49 24.36 7.88
CA ALA A 583 -43.71 22.96 7.55
C ALA A 583 -42.41 22.15 7.53
N PHE A 584 -41.30 22.73 7.04
CA PHE A 584 -39.98 22.08 7.04
C PHE A 584 -39.48 21.83 8.46
N VAL A 585 -39.79 22.71 9.43
CA VAL A 585 -39.54 22.42 10.85
C VAL A 585 -40.48 21.32 11.34
N TYR A 586 -41.80 21.51 11.27
CA TYR A 586 -42.77 20.75 12.06
C TYR A 586 -43.38 19.49 11.42
N THR A 587 -43.14 19.23 10.14
CA THR A 587 -43.74 18.09 9.40
C THR A 587 -42.68 17.14 8.81
N PRO A 588 -43.06 15.98 8.23
CA PRO A 588 -42.13 15.10 7.51
C PRO A 588 -41.39 15.75 6.33
N PHE A 589 -41.83 16.93 5.85
CA PHE A 589 -41.26 17.64 4.71
C PHE A 589 -39.72 17.83 4.77
N TYR A 590 -39.13 17.96 5.97
CA TYR A 590 -37.67 17.92 6.18
C TYR A 590 -37.01 16.67 5.56
N HIS A 591 -37.60 15.51 5.83
CA HIS A 591 -37.11 14.23 5.39
C HIS A 591 -37.27 14.08 3.88
N ASP A 592 -38.40 14.53 3.31
CA ASP A 592 -38.67 14.43 1.87
C ASP A 592 -37.69 15.26 1.03
N VAL A 593 -37.40 16.50 1.46
CA VAL A 593 -36.40 17.37 0.82
C VAL A 593 -34.99 16.78 0.96
N THR A 594 -34.69 16.22 2.14
CA THR A 594 -33.40 15.57 2.42
C THR A 594 -33.19 14.32 1.56
N HIS A 595 -34.20 13.46 1.48
CA HIS A 595 -34.22 12.24 0.69
C HIS A 595 -34.03 12.54 -0.79
N SER A 596 -34.78 13.49 -1.34
CA SER A 596 -34.73 13.81 -2.78
C SER A 596 -33.40 14.46 -3.19
N SER A 597 -32.82 15.28 -2.31
CA SER A 597 -31.46 15.82 -2.50
C SER A 597 -30.39 14.71 -2.45
N HIS A 598 -30.58 13.68 -1.62
CA HIS A 598 -29.69 12.52 -1.53
C HIS A 598 -29.86 11.54 -2.71
N ALA A 599 -31.08 11.38 -3.20
CA ALA A 599 -31.39 10.59 -4.40
C ALA A 599 -30.67 11.17 -5.63
N MET A 600 -30.75 12.49 -5.85
CA MET A 600 -30.01 13.18 -6.91
C MET A 600 -28.49 12.94 -6.83
N SER A 601 -27.90 13.02 -5.63
CA SER A 601 -26.48 12.71 -5.42
C SER A 601 -26.15 11.24 -5.74
N THR A 602 -27.03 10.32 -5.32
CA THR A 602 -26.92 8.89 -5.60
C THR A 602 -26.95 8.63 -7.10
N TYR A 603 -27.92 9.17 -7.83
CA TYR A 603 -28.06 9.00 -9.27
C TYR A 603 -26.80 9.37 -10.05
N GLY A 604 -26.23 10.56 -9.79
CA GLY A 604 -24.97 10.98 -10.43
C GLY A 604 -23.79 10.06 -10.09
N SER A 605 -23.71 9.58 -8.84
CA SER A 605 -22.67 8.64 -8.42
C SER A 605 -22.79 7.26 -9.10
N THR A 606 -24.02 6.79 -9.34
CA THR A 606 -24.35 5.52 -9.96
C THR A 606 -24.13 5.58 -11.48
N ALA A 607 -24.59 6.65 -12.14
CA ALA A 607 -24.32 6.91 -13.56
C ALA A 607 -22.81 6.99 -13.84
N SER A 608 -22.06 7.70 -12.99
CA SER A 608 -20.60 7.75 -13.09
C SER A 608 -19.93 6.42 -12.74
N THR A 609 -20.57 5.52 -12.01
CA THR A 609 -20.03 4.17 -11.78
C THR A 609 -20.22 3.29 -13.01
N ALA A 610 -21.41 3.35 -13.63
CA ALA A 610 -21.71 2.65 -14.89
C ALA A 610 -20.82 3.11 -16.06
N SER A 611 -20.51 4.41 -16.17
CA SER A 611 -19.67 4.96 -17.27
C SER A 611 -18.24 4.39 -17.31
N HIS A 612 -17.73 3.81 -16.21
CA HIS A 612 -16.41 3.19 -16.12
C HIS A 612 -16.44 1.68 -15.82
N PHE A 613 -17.57 1.00 -16.04
CA PHE A 613 -17.75 -0.41 -15.70
C PHE A 613 -16.74 -1.34 -16.42
N THR A 614 -16.22 -2.36 -15.73
CA THR A 614 -15.22 -3.33 -16.22
C THR A 614 -15.41 -4.72 -15.58
N VAL A 615 -15.08 -5.78 -16.35
CA VAL A 615 -15.04 -7.17 -15.84
C VAL A 615 -13.65 -7.78 -16.09
N SER A 616 -12.94 -8.19 -15.02
CA SER A 616 -11.53 -8.64 -15.07
C SER A 616 -11.35 -10.16 -14.96
N SER A 617 -10.28 -10.66 -15.59
CA SER A 617 -9.82 -12.06 -15.54
C SER A 617 -8.28 -12.08 -15.61
N GLY A 618 -7.60 -12.67 -14.61
CA GLY A 618 -6.14 -12.62 -14.46
C GLY A 618 -5.38 -13.84 -15.01
N SER A 619 -4.10 -13.64 -15.36
CA SER A 619 -3.15 -14.65 -15.84
C SER A 619 -1.75 -14.33 -15.29
N GLY A 620 -0.85 -15.32 -15.13
CA GLY A 620 0.45 -15.16 -14.46
C GLY A 620 1.55 -16.15 -14.90
N GLY A 621 2.72 -16.06 -14.23
CA GLY A 621 3.98 -16.78 -14.48
C GLY A 621 5.18 -15.82 -14.42
N GLY A 622 6.44 -16.19 -14.14
CA GLY A 622 7.09 -17.46 -13.78
C GLY A 622 8.64 -17.26 -13.81
N PHE A 623 9.43 -18.02 -13.04
CA PHE A 623 10.90 -17.81 -12.89
C PHE A 623 11.74 -19.10 -13.01
N SER A 624 13.03 -18.91 -13.30
CA SER A 624 14.17 -19.86 -13.22
C SER A 624 15.46 -19.04 -13.01
N GLY A 625 16.64 -19.59 -12.67
CA GLY A 625 17.05 -20.96 -12.32
C GLY A 625 18.59 -21.10 -12.39
N GLY A 626 19.22 -21.96 -11.59
CA GLY A 626 20.68 -22.16 -11.57
C GLY A 626 21.12 -23.30 -10.66
N GLY A 627 22.16 -24.06 -11.04
CA GLY A 627 22.52 -25.35 -10.43
C GLY A 627 23.94 -25.45 -9.85
N GLY A 628 24.32 -26.66 -9.44
CA GLY A 628 25.62 -26.99 -8.84
C GLY A 628 25.70 -26.97 -7.30
N GLY A 629 25.01 -27.90 -6.64
CA GLY A 629 25.30 -28.22 -5.23
C GLY A 629 24.34 -29.20 -4.57
N GLY A 630 24.35 -29.23 -3.23
CA GLY A 630 23.54 -30.13 -2.43
C GLY A 630 22.18 -29.56 -2.02
N GLY A 631 21.16 -30.42 -2.11
CA GLY A 631 19.77 -30.07 -1.86
C GLY A 631 19.05 -31.18 -1.12
N PHE A 632 18.02 -30.86 -0.36
CA PHE A 632 17.30 -31.84 0.45
C PHE A 632 15.82 -31.48 0.55
N GLY A 633 14.97 -32.51 0.67
CA GLY A 633 13.53 -32.35 0.80
C GLY A 633 12.80 -33.65 1.11
N ALA A 634 11.47 -33.64 0.97
CA ALA A 634 10.60 -34.78 1.19
C ALA A 634 9.40 -34.78 0.23
N PHE A 635 8.81 -35.96 0.01
CA PHE A 635 7.77 -36.25 -0.97
C PHE A 635 6.75 -37.28 -0.46
#